data_AF-A0A0F0CPB8-F1
#
_entry.id   AF-A0A0F0CPB8-F1
#
_cell.length_a   1.000
_cell.length_b   1.000
_cell.length_c   1.000
_cell.angle_alpha   90.00
_cell.angle_beta   90.00
_cell.angle_gamma   90.00
#
_symmetry.space_group_name_H-M   'P 1'
#
loop_
_entity.id
_entity.type
_entity.pdbx_description
1 polymer ?
#
loop_
_entity_poly.entity_id
_entity_poly.type
_entity_poly.pdbx_seq_one_letter_code
_entity_poly.pdbx_strand_id
1 'polypeptide(L)' 'YEDDDETPESAVKSALTQIEERKYDLELTSRGIEKIKKLAIVFQGKKVWVKENNS' A
#
# COMPACT_ATOMS: atom_id res chain seq x y z
N TYR A 1 -4.71 26.68 -4.35
CA TYR A 1 -4.71 25.28 -3.91
C TYR A 1 -3.79 24.58 -4.87
N GLU A 2 -2.54 24.37 -4.45
CA GLU A 2 -1.57 23.64 -5.25
C GLU A 2 -2.00 22.18 -5.19
N ASP A 3 -2.64 21.71 -6.26
CA ASP A 3 -2.70 20.28 -6.61
C ASP A 3 -1.27 19.86 -6.95
N ASP A 4 -0.43 19.67 -5.92
CA ASP A 4 0.92 19.13 -6.07
C ASP A 4 0.83 17.70 -6.59
N ASP A 5 0.91 17.53 -7.92
CA ASP A 5 1.39 16.34 -8.63
C ASP A 5 1.09 14.98 -7.97
N GLU A 6 -0.18 14.74 -7.58
CA GLU A 6 -0.64 13.42 -7.15
C GLU A 6 -0.76 12.50 -8.38
N THR A 7 0.40 12.05 -8.85
CA THR A 7 0.49 11.01 -9.85
C THR A 7 0.06 9.68 -9.24
N PRO A 8 -0.56 8.77 -10.01
CA PRO A 8 -0.89 7.42 -9.54
C PRO A 8 0.31 6.72 -8.90
N GLU A 9 1.52 6.99 -9.39
CA GLU A 9 2.78 6.48 -8.87
C GLU A 9 3.10 6.99 -7.46
N SER A 10 2.90 8.29 -7.18
CA SER A 10 3.12 8.86 -5.85
C SER A 10 2.08 8.34 -4.86
N ALA A 11 0.82 8.21 -5.29
CA ALA A 11 -0.25 7.61 -4.51
C ALA A 11 0.02 6.13 -4.17
N VAL A 12 0.54 5.34 -5.12
CA VAL A 12 0.91 3.93 -4.88
C VAL A 12 2.05 3.84 -3.84
N LYS A 13 3.04 4.73 -3.92
CA LYS A 13 4.14 4.79 -2.94
C LYS A 13 3.62 5.15 -1.55
N SER A 14 2.75 6.15 -1.45
CA SER A 14 2.10 6.53 -0.19
C SER A 14 1.30 5.38 0.42
N ALA A 15 0.51 4.68 -0.40
CA ALA A 15 -0.26 3.52 0.06
C ALA A 15 0.64 2.39 0.60
N LEU A 16 1.79 2.12 -0.03
CA LEU A 16 2.77 1.15 0.47
C LEU A 16 3.39 1.61 1.80
N THR A 17 3.79 2.87 1.92
CA THR A 17 4.34 3.43 3.17
C THR A 17 3.34 3.31 4.31
N GLN A 18 2.06 3.61 4.06
CA GLN A 18 1.02 3.46 5.06
C GLN A 18 0.84 2.02 5.55
N ILE A 19 0.99 1.02 4.66
CA ILE A 19 0.93 -0.40 5.06
C ILE A 19 2.08 -0.73 6.03
N GLU A 20 3.29 -0.25 5.75
CA GLU A 20 4.48 -0.46 6.60
C GLU A 20 4.37 0.25 7.95
N GLU A 21 3.90 1.50 7.97
CA GLU A 21 3.79 2.29 9.21
C GLU A 21 2.73 1.77 10.17
N ARG A 22 1.60 1.30 9.62
CA ARG A 22 0.47 0.83 10.42
C ARG A 22 0.69 -0.57 10.98
N LYS A 23 1.69 -1.31 10.46
CA LYS A 23 2.13 -2.61 10.97
C LYS A 23 0.98 -3.59 11.23
N TYR A 24 0.01 -3.62 10.33
CA TYR A 24 -1.18 -4.49 10.44
C TYR A 24 -0.82 -5.98 10.44
N ASP A 25 0.35 -6.31 9.92
CA ASP A 25 0.95 -7.63 9.94
C ASP A 25 1.43 -8.07 11.33
N LEU A 26 1.54 -7.19 12.33
CA LEU A 26 2.00 -7.56 13.67
C LEU A 26 1.11 -8.61 14.35
N GLU A 27 -0.21 -8.45 14.27
CA GLU A 27 -1.11 -9.43 14.87
C GLU A 27 -0.98 -10.80 14.16
N LEU A 28 -0.84 -10.78 12.84
CA LEU A 28 -0.69 -11.98 12.02
C LEU A 28 0.65 -12.68 12.29
N THR A 29 1.74 -11.93 12.31
CA THR A 29 3.09 -12.47 12.63
C THR A 29 3.17 -12.97 14.07
N SER A 30 2.51 -12.31 15.03
CA SER A 30 2.42 -12.80 16.43
C SER A 30 1.72 -14.16 16.56
N ARG A 31 0.87 -14.50 15.60
CA ARG A 31 0.18 -15.80 15.50
C ARG A 31 0.98 -16.84 14.69
N GLY A 32 2.20 -16.50 14.26
CA GLY A 32 3.06 -17.36 13.45
C GLY A 32 2.70 -17.39 11.96
N ILE A 33 1.90 -16.42 11.48
CA ILE A 33 1.57 -16.31 10.05
C ILE A 33 2.67 -15.50 9.36
N GLU A 34 3.54 -16.19 8.64
CA GLU A 34 4.70 -15.57 7.97
C GLU A 34 4.41 -15.21 6.49
N LYS A 35 3.46 -15.90 5.86
CA LYS A 35 3.12 -15.69 4.45
C LYS A 35 2.09 -14.58 4.29
N ILE A 36 2.54 -13.33 4.41
CA ILE A 36 1.68 -12.14 4.31
C ILE A 36 1.99 -11.41 3.00
N LYS A 37 0.96 -11.28 2.15
CA LYS A 37 1.04 -10.45 0.92
C LYS A 37 0.55 -9.04 1.22
N LYS A 38 1.41 -8.05 1.02
CA LYS A 38 1.08 -6.63 1.18
C LYS A 38 0.77 -6.04 -0.21
N LEU A 39 -0.45 -5.56 -0.41
CA LEU A 39 -0.91 -5.00 -1.69
C LEU A 39 -1.30 -3.53 -1.53
N ALA A 40 -0.70 -2.64 -2.32
CA ALA A 40 -1.19 -1.28 -2.50
C ALA A 40 -2.18 -1.21 -3.65
N ILE A 41 -3.34 -0.61 -3.40
CA ILE A 41 -4.41 -0.43 -4.38
C ILE A 41 -4.76 1.05 -4.44
N VAL A 42 -4.64 1.64 -5.63
CA VAL A 42 -4.95 3.06 -5.88
C VAL A 42 -6.02 3.17 -6.96
N PHE A 43 -6.98 4.06 -6.74
CA PHE A 43 -8.10 4.32 -7.65
C PHE A 43 -8.00 5.76 -8.19
N GLN A 44 -8.15 5.92 -9.50
CA GLN A 44 -8.31 7.22 -10.15
C GLN A 44 -9.49 7.14 -11.13
N GLY A 45 -10.68 7.54 -10.68
CA GLY A 45 -11.91 7.36 -11.44
C GLY A 45 -12.17 5.88 -11.76
N LYS A 46 -12.12 5.50 -13.04
CA LYS A 46 -12.30 4.11 -13.51
C LYS A 46 -10.99 3.32 -13.64
N LYS A 47 -9.84 3.93 -13.35
CA LYS A 47 -8.52 3.30 -13.43
C LYS A 47 -8.10 2.78 -12.06
N VAL A 48 -7.43 1.64 -12.04
CA VAL A 48 -6.94 0.96 -10.83
C VAL A 48 -5.49 0.56 -11.03
N TRP A 49 -4.66 0.83 -10.02
CA TRP A 49 -3.28 0.36 -9.93
C TRP A 49 -3.16 -0.57 -8.74
N VAL A 50 -2.56 -1.74 -8.97
CA VAL A 50 -2.29 -2.74 -7.94
C VAL A 50 -0.81 -3.01 -7.93
N LYS A 51 -0.16 -2.89 -6.77
CA LYS A 51 1.25 -3.20 -6.60
C LYS A 51 1.44 -4.09 -5.38
N GLU A 52 2.09 -5.23 -5.59
CA GLU A 52 2.53 -6.10 -4.51
C GLU A 52 3.88 -5.61 -3.97
N ASN A 53 4.00 -5.56 -2.65
CA ASN A 53 5.30 -5.39 -2.00
C ASN A 53 5.96 -6.77 -1.91
N ASN A 54 6.86 -7.09 -2.85
CA ASN A 54 7.73 -8.26 -2.75
C ASN A 54 8.88 -7.92 -1.78
N SER A 55 8.58 -7.92 -0.47
CA SER A 55 9.59 -7.91 0.59
C SER A 55 10.01 -9.33 0.95
#